data_AF-A0A9Y4NTC8-F1
#
_entry.id   AF-A0A9Y4NTC8-F1
#
_cell.length_a   1.000
_cell.length_b   1.000
_cell.length_c   1.000
_cell.angle_alpha   90.00
_cell.angle_beta   90.00
_cell.angle_gamma   90.00
#
_symmetry.space_group_name_H-M   'P 1'
#
loop_
_entity.id
_entity.type
_entity.pdbx_description
1 polymer ?
#
loop_
_entity_poly.entity_id
_entity_poly.type
_entity_poly.pdbx_seq_one_letter_code
_entity_poly.pdbx_strand_id
1 'polypeptide(L)'
;MTSAILSALNILTRPVSEASGHDAQSSQQDVLLAALEANRTLLLERLQTDGSFEEVRRLQQEATAAAGWFCSDTQDATWSFVQECLLLLLALTRHLSAELQRFQQQTPPPSAARHRTPEMAPPLPPDVLSVAQQKTLAAALQFVVSLGLCPYLAPGVGVPLGRRSAFGSMVEKLVCGGAEPAGGRRLLTTTSVLLQLAELSSLATLVFTRHLGDVMAALCQLGYQPHREEQRPLTAEECRTCKESLRSLLGKVYQPIVVKELLVLQGGPKQAAPAGSSGGSGGSGSRAGLGSAPAWLRRLCGRLLSERLMQPNGVQGVVRAVLEGGTGGESDWRKCDAVARILVACPQQSTSADAYFSNVCPQ
;
A
#
# COMPACT_ATOMS: atom_id res chain seq x y z
N MET A 1 -13.37 23.40 0.05
CA MET A 1 -13.65 22.00 0.46
C MET A 1 -12.41 21.13 0.49
N THR A 2 -11.74 20.86 -0.64
CA THR A 2 -10.49 20.07 -0.67
C THR A 2 -9.45 20.54 0.36
N SER A 3 -9.27 21.86 0.49
CA SER A 3 -8.37 22.45 1.50
C SER A 3 -8.77 22.15 2.95
N ALA A 4 -10.07 22.11 3.27
CA ALA A 4 -10.59 21.84 4.61
C ALA A 4 -10.44 20.36 5.00
N ILE A 5 -10.70 19.44 4.05
CA ILE A 5 -10.46 18.00 4.28
C ILE A 5 -8.97 17.74 4.49
N LEU A 6 -8.10 18.41 3.71
CA LEU A 6 -6.66 18.29 3.85
C LEU A 6 -6.13 18.97 5.11
N SER A 7 -6.76 20.06 5.60
CA SER A 7 -6.39 20.62 6.91
C SER A 7 -6.81 19.70 8.05
N ALA A 8 -7.95 19.03 7.95
CA ALA A 8 -8.37 18.00 8.90
C ALA A 8 -7.37 16.83 8.94
N LEU A 9 -6.94 16.33 7.76
CA LEU A 9 -5.89 15.33 7.67
C LEU A 9 -4.57 15.84 8.25
N ASN A 10 -4.21 17.10 8.00
CA ASN A 10 -3.00 17.69 8.55
C ASN A 10 -3.02 17.75 10.07
N ILE A 11 -4.18 18.01 10.69
CA ILE A 11 -4.37 17.98 12.15
C ILE A 11 -4.09 16.57 12.70
N LEU A 12 -4.63 15.53 12.06
CA LEU A 12 -4.37 14.14 12.46
C LEU A 12 -2.90 13.73 12.30
N THR A 13 -2.27 14.15 11.21
CA THR A 13 -0.90 13.75 10.88
C THR A 13 0.16 14.66 11.47
N ARG A 14 -0.20 15.57 12.38
CA ARG A 14 0.79 16.46 13.00
C ARG A 14 1.86 15.62 13.69
N PRO A 15 3.15 15.90 13.42
CA PRO A 15 4.22 15.18 14.09
C PRO A 15 4.08 15.38 15.59
N VAL A 16 4.46 14.36 16.36
CA VAL A 16 4.62 14.47 17.80
C VAL A 16 5.66 15.56 18.03
N SER A 17 5.22 16.79 18.31
CA SER A 17 6.12 17.81 18.82
C SER A 17 6.75 17.20 20.07
N GLU A 18 8.08 17.20 20.14
CA GLU A 18 8.82 16.78 21.32
C GLU A 18 8.11 17.40 22.53
N ALA A 19 7.42 16.55 23.29
CA ALA A 19 6.69 16.99 24.46
C ALA A 19 7.73 17.64 25.37
N SER A 20 7.66 18.96 25.43
CA SER A 20 8.47 19.78 26.31
C SER A 20 7.98 19.46 27.72
N GLY A 21 8.70 18.58 28.40
CA GLY A 21 8.37 18.19 29.76
C GLY A 21 8.98 16.84 30.11
N HIS A 22 10.02 16.88 30.92
CA HIS A 22 10.62 15.72 31.58
C HIS A 22 9.56 14.82 32.23
N ASP A 23 9.41 13.60 31.73
CA ASP A 23 9.00 12.44 32.53
C ASP A 23 9.80 11.22 32.07
N ALA A 24 10.88 10.95 32.80
CA ALA A 24 11.96 10.03 32.46
C ALA A 24 11.60 8.53 32.55
N GLN A 25 10.32 8.16 32.40
CA GLN A 25 9.86 6.76 32.51
C GLN A 25 8.75 6.35 31.55
N SER A 26 8.18 7.25 30.74
CA SER A 26 7.22 6.81 29.71
C SER A 26 7.95 6.07 28.59
N SER A 27 7.47 4.89 28.22
CA SER A 27 8.02 4.21 27.06
C SER A 27 7.75 5.07 25.82
N GLN A 28 8.67 5.13 24.86
CA GLN A 28 8.46 5.91 23.61
C GLN A 28 7.16 5.53 22.87
N GLN A 29 6.59 4.36 23.19
CA GLN A 29 5.31 3.86 22.70
C GLN A 29 4.11 4.62 23.29
N ASP A 30 4.13 4.88 24.60
CA ASP A 30 3.06 5.59 25.30
C ASP A 30 2.96 7.04 24.82
N VAL A 31 4.13 7.66 24.55
CA VAL A 31 4.21 9.01 23.98
C VAL A 31 3.57 9.06 22.58
N LEU A 32 3.79 8.04 21.75
CA LEU A 32 3.20 7.97 20.41
C LEU A 32 1.68 7.75 20.49
N LEU A 33 1.20 6.85 21.34
CA LEU A 33 -0.24 6.61 21.54
C LEU A 33 -0.94 7.87 22.04
N ALA A 34 -0.38 8.52 23.06
CA ALA A 34 -0.91 9.77 23.60
C ALA A 34 -0.99 10.87 22.53
N ALA A 35 0.00 10.95 21.64
CA ALA A 35 -0.01 11.91 20.54
C ALA A 35 -1.09 11.59 19.48
N LEU A 36 -1.29 10.32 19.13
CA LEU A 36 -2.36 9.91 18.20
C LEU A 36 -3.75 10.22 18.78
N GLU A 37 -3.93 9.96 20.07
CA GLU A 37 -5.17 10.29 20.79
C GLU A 37 -5.41 11.79 20.87
N ALA A 38 -4.38 12.57 21.23
CA ALA A 38 -4.46 14.03 21.29
C ALA A 38 -4.77 14.66 19.92
N ASN A 39 -4.17 14.13 18.85
CA ASN A 39 -4.48 14.59 17.49
C ASN A 39 -5.94 14.27 17.11
N ARG A 40 -6.46 13.12 17.54
CA ARG A 40 -7.85 12.73 17.30
C ARG A 40 -8.83 13.60 18.09
N THR A 41 -8.60 13.82 19.38
CA THR A 41 -9.47 14.67 20.20
C THR A 41 -9.50 16.10 19.67
N LEU A 42 -8.33 16.63 19.28
CA LEU A 42 -8.23 17.95 18.64
C LEU A 42 -9.00 18.01 17.32
N LEU A 43 -8.95 16.96 16.49
CA LEU A 43 -9.77 16.90 15.27
C LEU A 43 -11.26 16.94 15.62
N LEU A 44 -11.72 16.09 16.55
CA LEU A 44 -13.13 16.01 16.91
C LEU A 44 -13.65 17.34 17.49
N GLU A 45 -12.85 18.00 18.32
CA GLU A 45 -13.17 19.33 18.85
C GLU A 45 -13.26 20.38 17.73
N ARG A 46 -12.29 20.41 16.81
CA ARG A 46 -12.31 21.33 15.66
C ARG A 46 -13.49 21.07 14.74
N LEU A 47 -13.82 19.80 14.50
CA LEU A 47 -14.99 19.42 13.72
C LEU A 47 -16.29 19.88 14.37
N GLN A 48 -16.35 19.99 15.71
CA GLN A 48 -17.52 20.44 16.47
C GLN A 48 -17.66 21.97 16.55
N THR A 49 -16.54 22.65 16.82
CA THR A 49 -16.51 24.08 17.17
C THR A 49 -16.42 25.00 15.96
N ASP A 50 -15.83 24.55 14.86
CA ASP A 50 -15.45 25.41 13.75
C ASP A 50 -16.40 25.22 12.55
N GLY A 51 -17.21 26.24 12.26
CA GLY A 51 -18.23 26.22 11.20
C GLY A 51 -17.67 25.94 9.81
N SER A 52 -16.37 26.22 9.60
CA SER A 52 -15.66 25.92 8.34
C SER A 52 -15.53 24.42 8.05
N PHE A 53 -15.69 23.56 9.07
CA PHE A 53 -15.62 22.11 8.96
C PHE A 53 -17.00 21.42 8.97
N GLU A 54 -18.11 22.14 9.00
CA GLU A 54 -19.46 21.54 8.97
C GLU A 54 -19.67 20.64 7.75
N GLU A 55 -19.18 21.08 6.58
CA GLU A 55 -19.28 20.31 5.34
C GLU A 55 -18.33 19.10 5.34
N VAL A 56 -17.19 19.19 6.03
CA VAL A 56 -16.30 18.03 6.25
C VAL A 56 -17.00 17.02 7.15
N ARG A 57 -17.67 17.49 8.21
CA ARG A 57 -18.49 16.66 9.11
C ARG A 57 -19.62 15.97 8.36
N ARG A 58 -20.34 16.67 7.47
CA ARG A 58 -21.39 16.08 6.64
C ARG A 58 -20.84 14.98 5.74
N LEU A 59 -19.76 15.24 5.00
CA LEU A 59 -19.13 14.24 4.13
C LEU A 59 -18.59 13.05 4.92
N GLN A 60 -18.08 13.28 6.13
CA GLN A 60 -17.66 12.20 7.01
C GLN A 60 -18.86 11.36 7.45
N GLN A 61 -19.97 11.97 7.84
CA GLN A 61 -21.20 11.25 8.20
C GLN A 61 -21.78 10.46 7.02
N GLU A 62 -21.76 11.02 5.81
CA GLU A 62 -22.14 10.32 4.59
C GLU A 62 -21.20 9.15 4.27
N ALA A 63 -19.89 9.34 4.49
CA ALA A 63 -18.90 8.29 4.33
C ALA A 63 -19.08 7.19 5.38
N THR A 64 -19.35 7.54 6.63
CA THR A 64 -19.64 6.62 7.74
C THR A 64 -20.93 5.84 7.51
N ALA A 65 -22.01 6.51 7.08
CA ALA A 65 -23.27 5.84 6.77
C ALA A 65 -23.14 4.85 5.59
N ALA A 66 -22.31 5.18 4.60
CA ALA A 66 -21.97 4.27 3.51
C ALA A 66 -20.99 3.17 3.94
N ALA A 67 -20.17 3.41 4.96
CA ALA A 67 -19.17 2.51 5.47
C ALA A 67 -19.72 1.65 6.63
N GLY A 68 -20.20 0.45 6.32
CA GLY A 68 -20.64 -0.53 7.33
C GLY A 68 -19.53 -1.10 8.25
N TRP A 69 -18.32 -0.54 8.21
CA TRP A 69 -17.14 -1.01 8.97
C TRP A 69 -16.70 -0.03 10.08
N PHE A 70 -17.24 1.18 10.14
CA PHE A 70 -16.87 2.15 11.16
C PHE A 70 -17.43 1.72 12.53
N CYS A 71 -16.62 1.79 13.58
CA CYS A 71 -17.00 1.42 14.93
C CYS A 71 -16.40 2.43 15.91
N SER A 72 -17.25 3.07 16.71
CA SER A 72 -16.82 4.08 17.70
C SER A 72 -16.28 3.46 18.99
N ASP A 73 -16.63 2.20 19.28
CA ASP A 73 -16.37 1.52 20.56
C ASP A 73 -15.15 0.60 20.51
N THR A 74 -14.10 0.96 19.77
CA THR A 74 -12.86 0.18 19.78
C THR A 74 -11.91 0.69 20.87
N GLN A 75 -11.48 -0.22 21.77
CA GLN A 75 -10.47 0.06 22.79
C GLN A 75 -9.07 0.37 22.21
N ASP A 76 -8.88 0.09 20.92
CA ASP A 76 -7.63 0.34 20.20
C ASP A 76 -7.59 1.76 19.65
N ALA A 77 -6.82 2.62 20.32
CA ALA A 77 -6.59 4.00 19.93
C ALA A 77 -5.91 4.12 18.55
N THR A 78 -5.02 3.19 18.20
CA THR A 78 -4.33 3.16 16.91
C THR A 78 -5.31 2.87 15.79
N TRP A 79 -6.19 1.88 15.98
CA TRP A 79 -7.22 1.56 15.00
C TRP A 79 -8.25 2.69 14.87
N SER A 80 -8.67 3.29 15.98
CA SER A 80 -9.57 4.44 15.96
C SER A 80 -8.99 5.60 15.14
N PHE A 81 -7.70 5.90 15.33
CA PHE A 81 -6.99 6.89 14.52
C PHE A 81 -6.96 6.54 13.02
N VAL A 82 -6.69 5.27 12.68
CA VAL A 82 -6.71 4.80 11.29
C VAL A 82 -8.09 4.94 10.68
N GLN A 83 -9.16 4.59 11.40
CA GLN A 83 -10.54 4.71 10.90
C GLN A 83 -10.88 6.16 10.55
N GLU A 84 -10.52 7.13 11.40
CA GLU A 84 -10.73 8.56 11.13
C GLU A 84 -9.96 9.00 9.87
N CYS A 85 -8.70 8.57 9.72
CA CYS A 85 -7.93 8.85 8.51
C CYS A 85 -8.59 8.25 7.26
N LEU A 86 -9.04 6.99 7.32
CA LEU A 86 -9.71 6.30 6.21
C LEU A 86 -11.01 7.02 5.81
N LEU A 87 -11.81 7.48 6.78
CA LEU A 87 -13.03 8.25 6.50
C LEU A 87 -12.74 9.58 5.81
N LEU A 88 -11.74 10.33 6.27
CA LEU A 88 -11.35 11.59 5.63
C LEU A 88 -10.81 11.37 4.21
N LEU A 89 -10.08 10.28 3.98
CA LEU A 89 -9.60 9.90 2.65
C LEU A 89 -10.74 9.49 1.71
N LEU A 90 -11.74 8.77 2.20
CA LEU A 90 -12.95 8.45 1.42
C LEU A 90 -13.77 9.70 1.11
N ALA A 91 -13.94 10.59 2.08
CA ALA A 91 -14.61 11.87 1.89
C ALA A 91 -13.88 12.72 0.83
N LEU A 92 -12.55 12.76 0.87
CA LEU A 92 -11.73 13.43 -0.16
C LEU A 92 -11.96 12.82 -1.54
N THR A 93 -11.95 11.48 -1.64
CA THR A 93 -12.13 10.75 -2.92
C THR A 93 -13.50 11.03 -3.52
N ARG A 94 -14.56 10.96 -2.73
CA ARG A 94 -15.94 11.25 -3.17
C ARG A 94 -16.08 12.71 -3.61
N HIS A 95 -15.52 13.63 -2.84
CA HIS A 95 -15.53 15.05 -3.17
C HIS A 95 -14.80 15.34 -4.49
N LEU A 96 -13.56 14.85 -4.65
CA LEU A 96 -12.79 15.05 -5.89
C LEU A 96 -13.45 14.40 -7.10
N SER A 97 -14.06 13.22 -6.93
CA SER A 97 -14.81 12.54 -8.00
C SER A 97 -16.00 13.38 -8.47
N ALA A 98 -16.78 13.93 -7.52
CA ALA A 98 -17.93 14.77 -7.84
C ALA A 98 -17.51 16.08 -8.52
N GLU A 99 -16.44 16.72 -8.06
CA GLU A 99 -15.90 17.93 -8.69
C GLU A 99 -15.37 17.65 -10.10
N LEU A 100 -14.68 16.53 -10.29
CA LEU A 100 -14.17 16.13 -11.61
C LEU A 100 -15.32 15.86 -12.60
N GLN A 101 -16.39 15.21 -12.15
CA GLN A 101 -17.59 14.99 -12.98
C GLN A 101 -18.26 16.33 -13.36
N ARG A 102 -18.40 17.26 -12.41
CA ARG A 102 -18.93 18.61 -12.70
C ARG A 102 -18.06 19.35 -13.71
N PHE A 103 -16.75 19.29 -13.54
CA PHE A 103 -15.79 19.91 -14.46
C PHE A 103 -15.90 19.32 -15.88
N GLN A 104 -16.02 17.99 -16.00
CA GLN A 104 -16.21 17.32 -17.28
C GLN A 104 -17.54 17.70 -17.96
N GLN A 105 -18.62 17.84 -17.19
CA GLN A 105 -19.94 18.25 -17.70
C GLN A 105 -19.98 19.72 -18.12
N GLN A 106 -19.21 20.58 -17.45
CA GLN A 106 -19.11 22.00 -17.75
C GLN A 106 -18.12 22.31 -18.89
N THR A 107 -17.24 21.37 -19.24
CA THR A 107 -16.30 21.53 -20.35
C THR A 107 -17.02 21.27 -21.68
N PRO A 108 -17.18 22.27 -22.57
CA PRO A 108 -17.88 22.06 -23.84
C PRO A 108 -17.09 21.10 -24.75
N PRO A 109 -17.79 20.36 -25.65
CA PRO A 109 -17.15 19.41 -26.57
C PRO A 109 -16.15 20.11 -27.52
N PRO A 110 -15.16 19.37 -28.05
CA PRO A 110 -14.05 19.92 -28.85
C PRO A 110 -14.50 20.72 -30.08
N SER A 111 -15.73 20.53 -30.54
CA SER A 111 -16.37 21.27 -31.65
C SER A 111 -16.56 22.76 -31.37
N ALA A 112 -16.63 23.18 -30.10
CA ALA A 112 -16.82 24.58 -29.67
C ALA A 112 -15.51 25.28 -29.27
N ALA A 113 -14.36 24.59 -29.35
CA ALA A 113 -13.05 25.12 -28.95
C ALA A 113 -12.47 26.19 -29.89
N ARG A 114 -13.21 26.57 -30.95
CA ARG A 114 -12.78 27.54 -31.99
C ARG A 114 -12.59 28.99 -31.50
N HIS A 115 -12.93 29.30 -30.24
CA HIS A 115 -12.75 30.63 -29.64
C HIS A 115 -11.61 30.71 -28.61
N ARG A 116 -10.80 29.67 -28.42
CA ARG A 116 -9.63 29.75 -27.51
C ARG A 116 -8.48 30.49 -28.20
N THR A 117 -8.03 31.60 -27.61
CA THR A 117 -6.78 32.25 -28.00
C THR A 117 -5.59 31.34 -27.64
N PRO A 118 -4.52 31.32 -28.44
CA PRO A 118 -3.35 30.45 -28.23
C PRO A 118 -2.61 30.72 -26.91
N GLU A 119 -2.85 31.87 -26.27
CA GLU A 119 -2.29 32.28 -24.98
C GLU A 119 -3.08 31.75 -23.76
N MET A 120 -4.29 31.20 -23.95
CA MET A 120 -5.13 30.81 -22.82
C MET A 120 -4.89 29.35 -22.42
N ALA A 121 -4.17 29.15 -21.32
CA ALA A 121 -3.93 27.84 -20.74
C ALA A 121 -5.28 27.16 -20.41
N PRO A 122 -5.44 25.85 -20.71
CA PRO A 122 -6.64 25.11 -20.34
C PRO A 122 -6.83 25.15 -18.82
N PRO A 123 -8.08 25.25 -18.34
CA PRO A 123 -8.36 25.25 -16.91
C PRO A 123 -7.87 23.94 -16.28
N LEU A 124 -7.20 24.05 -15.13
CA LEU A 124 -6.69 22.90 -14.41
C LEU A 124 -7.85 22.07 -13.85
N PRO A 125 -7.78 20.73 -13.95
CA PRO A 125 -8.80 19.89 -13.36
C PRO A 125 -8.73 19.97 -11.82
N PRO A 126 -9.87 19.78 -11.13
CA PRO A 126 -9.99 20.01 -9.69
C PRO A 126 -9.24 18.97 -8.83
N ASP A 127 -8.71 17.91 -9.44
CA ASP A 127 -7.93 16.86 -8.80
C ASP A 127 -6.41 17.14 -8.79
N VAL A 128 -5.98 18.27 -9.35
CA VAL A 128 -4.59 18.74 -9.26
C VAL A 128 -4.34 19.34 -7.87
N LEU A 129 -3.73 18.53 -7.02
CA LEU A 129 -3.33 18.93 -5.66
C LEU A 129 -2.01 19.70 -5.67
N SER A 130 -1.91 20.72 -4.80
CA SER A 130 -0.66 21.45 -4.57
C SER A 130 0.41 20.57 -3.93
N VAL A 131 1.68 20.97 -4.02
CA VAL A 131 2.81 20.23 -3.41
C VAL A 131 2.62 20.05 -1.90
N ALA A 132 2.09 21.06 -1.21
CA ALA A 132 1.80 20.96 0.23
C ALA A 132 0.68 19.94 0.50
N GLN A 133 -0.38 19.96 -0.30
CA GLN A 133 -1.51 19.04 -0.20
C GLN A 133 -1.08 17.58 -0.46
N GLN A 134 -0.24 17.35 -1.48
CA GLN A 134 0.33 16.04 -1.77
C GLN A 134 1.20 15.52 -0.61
N LYS A 135 1.97 16.40 0.06
CA LYS A 135 2.77 16.02 1.23
C LYS A 135 1.88 15.60 2.40
N THR A 136 0.83 16.35 2.70
CA THR A 136 -0.13 15.98 3.76
C THR A 136 -0.80 14.66 3.46
N LEU A 137 -1.24 14.45 2.22
CA LEU A 137 -1.85 13.19 1.80
C LEU A 137 -0.86 12.02 1.86
N ALA A 138 0.38 12.22 1.43
CA ALA A 138 1.44 11.21 1.54
C ALA A 138 1.74 10.84 2.99
N ALA A 139 1.74 11.81 3.91
CA ALA A 139 1.89 11.55 5.34
C ALA A 139 0.71 10.74 5.88
N ALA A 140 -0.53 11.11 5.54
CA ALA A 140 -1.73 10.37 5.93
C ALA A 140 -1.70 8.92 5.42
N LEU A 141 -1.36 8.70 4.15
CA LEU A 141 -1.20 7.37 3.56
C LEU A 141 -0.10 6.57 4.26
N GLN A 142 1.02 7.20 4.62
CA GLN A 142 2.09 6.55 5.37
C GLN A 142 1.60 6.07 6.74
N PHE A 143 0.84 6.88 7.48
CA PHE A 143 0.22 6.46 8.74
C PHE A 143 -0.78 5.33 8.54
N VAL A 144 -1.69 5.45 7.58
CA VAL A 144 -2.70 4.43 7.26
C VAL A 144 -2.05 3.09 6.91
N VAL A 145 -0.99 3.10 6.10
CA VAL A 145 -0.29 1.86 5.73
C VAL A 145 0.51 1.31 6.92
N SER A 146 1.20 2.17 7.67
CA SER A 146 2.05 1.74 8.80
C SER A 146 1.25 1.24 10.01
N LEU A 147 0.04 1.77 10.24
CA LEU A 147 -0.79 1.41 11.40
C LEU A 147 -1.97 0.50 11.02
N GLY A 148 -2.49 0.65 9.80
CA GLY A 148 -3.72 0.00 9.34
C GLY A 148 -3.51 -1.21 8.42
N LEU A 149 -2.30 -1.42 7.89
CA LEU A 149 -2.01 -2.48 6.91
C LEU A 149 -0.85 -3.35 7.36
N CYS A 150 0.36 -2.78 7.46
CA CYS A 150 1.58 -3.54 7.73
C CYS A 150 1.57 -4.37 9.03
N PRO A 151 1.00 -3.90 10.16
CA PRO A 151 0.97 -4.71 11.39
C PRO A 151 0.08 -5.95 11.30
N TYR A 152 -0.88 -5.96 10.37
CA TYR A 152 -1.79 -7.07 10.17
C TYR A 152 -1.31 -8.05 9.09
N LEU A 153 -0.15 -7.78 8.47
CA LEU A 153 0.48 -8.72 7.56
C LEU A 153 1.14 -9.86 8.34
N ALA A 154 0.98 -11.08 7.85
CA ALA A 154 1.59 -12.25 8.46
C ALA A 154 3.14 -12.17 8.36
N PRO A 155 3.88 -12.76 9.31
CA PRO A 155 5.34 -12.77 9.27
C PRO A 155 5.89 -13.26 7.93
N GLY A 156 6.74 -12.44 7.30
CA GLY A 156 7.34 -12.72 5.99
C GLY A 156 6.46 -12.38 4.78
N VAL A 157 5.27 -11.82 4.98
CA VAL A 157 4.43 -11.24 3.93
C VAL A 157 4.72 -9.73 3.85
N GLY A 158 5.29 -9.27 2.73
CA GLY A 158 5.72 -7.88 2.59
C GLY A 158 7.08 -7.58 3.24
N VAL A 159 7.46 -6.31 3.25
CA VAL A 159 8.71 -5.85 3.89
C VAL A 159 8.38 -5.26 5.26
N PRO A 160 8.92 -5.79 6.37
CA PRO A 160 8.62 -5.30 7.71
C PRO A 160 8.89 -3.80 7.91
N LEU A 161 8.08 -3.13 8.73
CA LEU A 161 8.15 -1.69 8.97
C LEU A 161 9.49 -1.26 9.57
N GLY A 162 10.05 -2.02 10.52
CA GLY A 162 11.34 -1.73 11.14
C GLY A 162 12.52 -1.71 10.17
N ARG A 163 12.34 -2.25 8.95
CA ARG A 163 13.33 -2.21 7.88
C ARG A 163 13.18 -1.04 6.92
N ARG A 164 12.06 -0.32 7.00
CA ARG A 164 11.71 0.78 6.09
C ARG A 164 12.02 2.14 6.70
N SER A 165 11.83 2.28 8.02
CA SER A 165 12.15 3.52 8.73
C SER A 165 12.32 3.28 10.23
N ALA A 166 13.02 4.20 10.89
CA ALA A 166 13.12 4.24 12.35
C ALA A 166 11.74 4.37 13.02
N PHE A 167 10.84 5.17 12.43
CA PHE A 167 9.44 5.28 12.83
C PHE A 167 8.69 3.94 12.71
N GLY A 168 8.94 3.19 11.64
CA GLY A 168 8.35 1.87 11.44
C GLY A 168 8.73 0.85 12.52
N SER A 169 9.97 0.92 13.04
CA SER A 169 10.42 0.07 14.16
C SER A 169 9.69 0.38 15.47
N MET A 170 9.34 1.64 15.68
CA MET A 170 8.55 2.09 16.83
C MET A 170 7.10 1.58 16.75
N VAL A 171 6.48 1.72 15.58
CA VAL A 171 5.10 1.29 15.31
C VAL A 171 4.94 -0.23 15.35
N GLU A 172 5.91 -0.98 14.83
CA GLU A 172 5.87 -2.44 14.81
C GLU A 172 5.73 -3.01 16.22
N LYS A 173 6.42 -2.41 17.20
CA LYS A 173 6.33 -2.80 18.60
C LYS A 173 5.03 -2.36 19.29
N LEU A 174 4.34 -1.36 18.75
CA LEU A 174 3.08 -0.82 19.28
C LEU A 174 1.89 -1.75 18.99
N VAL A 175 1.81 -2.23 17.74
CA VAL A 175 0.62 -2.93 17.24
C VAL A 175 0.74 -4.46 17.39
N CYS A 176 1.96 -5.01 17.46
CA CYS A 176 2.17 -6.45 17.66
C CYS A 176 1.74 -6.97 19.05
N GLY A 177 1.34 -6.11 19.98
CA GLY A 177 0.83 -6.49 21.31
C GLY A 177 -0.66 -6.87 21.33
N GLY A 178 -1.44 -6.51 20.30
CA GLY A 178 -2.89 -6.74 20.25
C GLY A 178 -3.26 -7.90 19.34
N ALA A 179 -3.18 -9.14 19.84
CA ALA A 179 -3.68 -10.33 19.15
C ALA A 179 -5.22 -10.37 19.16
N GLU A 180 -5.87 -9.40 18.52
CA GLU A 180 -7.31 -9.36 18.39
C GLU A 180 -7.76 -10.13 17.12
N PRO A 181 -8.81 -10.98 17.20
CA PRO A 181 -9.37 -11.73 16.06
C PRO A 181 -9.86 -10.84 14.90
N ALA A 182 -9.92 -9.52 15.10
CA ALA A 182 -10.30 -8.53 14.09
C ALA A 182 -9.22 -8.16 13.07
N GLY A 183 -7.97 -8.62 13.21
CA GLY A 183 -6.85 -8.19 12.35
C GLY A 183 -7.09 -8.40 10.84
N GLY A 184 -7.69 -9.54 10.45
CA GLY A 184 -8.03 -9.81 9.05
C GLY A 184 -9.11 -8.88 8.49
N ARG A 185 -10.08 -8.47 9.32
CA ARG A 185 -11.13 -7.51 8.96
C ARG A 185 -10.56 -6.11 8.81
N ARG A 186 -9.70 -5.69 9.74
CA ARG A 186 -8.98 -4.41 9.68
C ARG A 186 -8.13 -4.31 8.41
N LEU A 187 -7.40 -5.38 8.07
CA LEU A 187 -6.62 -5.47 6.83
C LEU A 187 -7.50 -5.35 5.58
N LEU A 188 -8.64 -6.06 5.55
CA LEU A 188 -9.60 -5.96 4.44
C LEU A 188 -10.12 -4.53 4.29
N THR A 189 -10.55 -3.90 5.38
CA THR A 189 -11.08 -2.54 5.37
C THR A 189 -10.05 -1.55 4.84
N THR A 190 -8.84 -1.54 5.40
CA THR A 190 -7.77 -0.65 4.94
C THR A 190 -7.44 -0.87 3.46
N THR A 191 -7.31 -2.14 3.04
CA THR A 191 -7.00 -2.48 1.64
C THR A 191 -8.12 -2.04 0.69
N SER A 192 -9.38 -2.23 1.09
CA SER A 192 -10.54 -1.85 0.27
C SER A 192 -10.63 -0.35 0.09
N VAL A 193 -10.40 0.43 1.15
CA VAL A 193 -10.38 1.90 1.08
C VAL A 193 -9.21 2.39 0.21
N LEU A 194 -8.01 1.81 0.33
CA LEU A 194 -6.88 2.14 -0.55
C LEU A 194 -7.16 1.84 -2.02
N LEU A 195 -7.90 0.78 -2.32
CA LEU A 195 -8.33 0.48 -3.69
C LEU A 195 -9.38 1.47 -4.20
N GLN A 196 -10.34 1.89 -3.37
CA GLN A 196 -11.32 2.93 -3.71
C GLN A 196 -10.64 4.27 -3.97
N LEU A 197 -9.67 4.66 -3.13
CA LEU A 197 -8.80 5.82 -3.35
C LEU A 197 -8.12 5.76 -4.71
N ALA A 198 -7.66 4.58 -5.11
CA ALA A 198 -6.96 4.37 -6.38
C ALA A 198 -7.88 4.32 -7.62
N GLU A 199 -9.20 4.48 -7.47
CA GLU A 199 -10.10 4.66 -8.62
C GLU A 199 -9.86 6.02 -9.31
N LEU A 200 -9.48 7.05 -8.54
CA LEU A 200 -9.03 8.33 -9.07
C LEU A 200 -7.55 8.28 -9.44
N SER A 201 -7.20 8.57 -10.69
CA SER A 201 -5.83 8.46 -11.21
C SER A 201 -4.80 9.32 -10.46
N SER A 202 -5.18 10.52 -10.04
CA SER A 202 -4.34 11.45 -9.27
C SER A 202 -3.99 10.87 -7.89
N LEU A 203 -4.95 10.26 -7.21
CA LEU A 203 -4.74 9.60 -5.91
C LEU A 203 -4.06 8.24 -6.07
N ALA A 204 -4.37 7.48 -7.11
CA ALA A 204 -3.75 6.20 -7.43
C ALA A 204 -2.23 6.32 -7.55
N THR A 205 -1.75 7.40 -8.15
CA THR A 205 -0.31 7.68 -8.27
C THR A 205 0.33 7.85 -6.89
N LEU A 206 -0.33 8.55 -5.96
CA LEU A 206 0.18 8.75 -4.60
C LEU A 206 0.17 7.45 -3.78
N VAL A 207 -0.82 6.59 -3.98
CA VAL A 207 -0.91 5.27 -3.33
C VAL A 207 0.15 4.32 -3.89
N PHE A 208 0.19 4.11 -5.22
CA PHE A 208 1.00 3.06 -5.82
C PHE A 208 2.48 3.39 -5.96
N THR A 209 2.87 4.67 -6.00
CA THR A 209 4.30 5.01 -6.07
C THR A 209 5.08 4.59 -4.82
N ARG A 210 4.43 4.51 -3.65
CA ARG A 210 5.09 4.19 -2.38
C ARG A 210 4.57 2.93 -1.69
N HIS A 211 3.30 2.59 -1.91
CA HIS A 211 2.60 1.56 -1.14
C HIS A 211 2.09 0.40 -2.00
N LEU A 212 2.48 0.32 -3.28
CA LEU A 212 2.07 -0.78 -4.15
C LEU A 212 2.46 -2.15 -3.59
N GLY A 213 3.69 -2.32 -3.13
CA GLY A 213 4.16 -3.58 -2.54
C GLY A 213 3.33 -4.00 -1.31
N ASP A 214 2.89 -3.03 -0.50
CA ASP A 214 2.04 -3.27 0.67
C ASP A 214 0.63 -3.72 0.28
N VAL A 215 0.01 -2.99 -0.65
CA VAL A 215 -1.32 -3.32 -1.15
C VAL A 215 -1.31 -4.68 -1.83
N MET A 216 -0.27 -5.00 -2.60
CA MET A 216 -0.09 -6.32 -3.21
C MET A 216 0.10 -7.41 -2.16
N ALA A 217 0.90 -7.18 -1.12
CA ALA A 217 1.10 -8.11 -0.01
C ALA A 217 -0.22 -8.40 0.72
N ALA A 218 -0.98 -7.36 1.03
CA ALA A 218 -2.29 -7.46 1.67
C ALA A 218 -3.28 -8.26 0.81
N LEU A 219 -3.39 -7.95 -0.49
CA LEU A 219 -4.27 -8.69 -1.41
C LEU A 219 -3.85 -10.15 -1.57
N CYS A 220 -2.54 -10.44 -1.61
CA CYS A 220 -2.04 -11.81 -1.63
C CYS A 220 -2.44 -12.57 -0.37
N GLN A 221 -2.30 -11.96 0.80
CA GLN A 221 -2.68 -12.54 2.08
C GLN A 221 -4.20 -12.76 2.18
N LEU A 222 -5.01 -11.74 1.91
CA LEU A 222 -6.48 -11.82 1.96
C LEU A 222 -7.04 -12.83 0.94
N GLY A 223 -6.45 -12.92 -0.25
CA GLY A 223 -6.92 -13.77 -1.33
C GLY A 223 -6.39 -15.22 -1.30
N TYR A 224 -5.16 -15.45 -0.85
CA TYR A 224 -4.48 -16.73 -1.12
C TYR A 224 -3.82 -17.37 0.10
N GLN A 225 -3.82 -16.71 1.26
CA GLN A 225 -3.26 -17.33 2.46
C GLN A 225 -4.12 -18.55 2.86
N PRO A 226 -3.50 -19.73 3.02
CA PRO A 226 -4.21 -20.91 3.50
C PRO A 226 -4.59 -20.71 4.97
N HIS A 227 -5.89 -20.79 5.28
CA HIS A 227 -6.43 -20.74 6.63
C HIS A 227 -7.07 -22.09 6.96
N ARG A 228 -6.96 -22.54 8.22
CA ARG A 228 -7.87 -23.57 8.75
C ARG A 228 -9.28 -23.00 8.80
N GLU A 229 -10.29 -23.77 8.44
CA GLU A 229 -11.69 -23.29 8.27
C GLU A 229 -12.21 -22.55 9.51
N GLU A 230 -11.84 -23.02 10.71
CA GLU A 230 -12.21 -22.45 12.01
C GLU A 230 -11.60 -21.06 12.29
N GLN A 231 -10.56 -20.66 11.54
CA GLN A 231 -9.82 -19.41 11.74
C GLN A 231 -9.92 -18.49 10.53
N ARG A 232 -10.84 -18.74 9.58
CA ARG A 232 -10.96 -17.91 8.39
C ARG A 232 -11.67 -16.60 8.78
N PRO A 233 -10.98 -15.44 8.77
CA PRO A 233 -11.57 -14.20 9.24
C PRO A 233 -12.54 -13.56 8.22
N LEU A 234 -12.63 -14.10 7.01
CA LEU A 234 -13.22 -13.50 5.82
C LEU A 234 -14.15 -14.46 5.08
N THR A 235 -15.16 -13.92 4.40
CA THR A 235 -16.06 -14.71 3.56
C THR A 235 -15.37 -15.17 2.27
N ALA A 236 -15.90 -16.21 1.64
CA ALA A 236 -15.38 -16.69 0.36
C ALA A 236 -15.51 -15.63 -0.76
N GLU A 237 -16.54 -14.79 -0.68
CA GLU A 237 -16.80 -13.69 -1.60
C GLU A 237 -15.75 -12.58 -1.46
N GLU A 238 -15.45 -12.15 -0.24
CA GLU A 238 -14.40 -11.15 0.03
C GLU A 238 -13.04 -11.63 -0.47
N CYS A 239 -12.72 -12.90 -0.22
CA CYS A 239 -11.50 -13.53 -0.73
C CYS A 239 -11.46 -13.51 -2.27
N ARG A 240 -12.59 -13.78 -2.94
CA ARG A 240 -12.70 -13.72 -4.40
C ARG A 240 -12.50 -12.30 -4.92
N THR A 241 -13.15 -11.31 -4.30
CA THR A 241 -12.97 -9.90 -4.64
C THR A 241 -11.51 -9.47 -4.50
N CYS A 242 -10.80 -9.88 -3.44
CA CYS A 242 -9.37 -9.59 -3.30
C CYS A 242 -8.53 -10.19 -4.44
N LYS A 243 -8.85 -11.40 -4.92
CA LYS A 243 -8.15 -12.03 -6.06
C LYS A 243 -8.39 -11.25 -7.35
N GLU A 244 -9.62 -10.82 -7.58
CA GLU A 244 -10.00 -10.05 -8.77
C GLU A 244 -9.37 -8.66 -8.75
N SER A 245 -9.38 -7.97 -7.61
CA SER A 245 -8.70 -6.69 -7.41
C SER A 245 -7.19 -6.80 -7.63
N LEU A 246 -6.54 -7.87 -7.14
CA LEU A 246 -5.13 -8.13 -7.41
C LEU A 246 -4.87 -8.27 -8.92
N ARG A 247 -5.66 -9.08 -9.62
CA ARG A 247 -5.51 -9.28 -11.07
C ARG A 247 -5.72 -7.97 -11.85
N SER A 248 -6.74 -7.20 -11.47
CA SER A 248 -7.03 -5.89 -12.06
C SER A 248 -5.86 -4.92 -11.87
N LEU A 249 -5.31 -4.85 -10.65
CA LEU A 249 -4.16 -4.01 -10.33
C LEU A 249 -2.92 -4.42 -11.12
N LEU A 250 -2.61 -5.72 -11.20
CA LEU A 250 -1.47 -6.24 -11.97
C LEU A 250 -1.59 -5.97 -13.48
N GLY A 251 -2.81 -5.82 -14.00
CA GLY A 251 -3.05 -5.47 -15.41
C GLY A 251 -2.99 -3.97 -15.71
N LYS A 252 -3.23 -3.11 -14.71
CA LYS A 252 -3.24 -1.65 -14.86
C LYS A 252 -1.88 -1.00 -14.61
N VAL A 253 -1.08 -1.57 -13.70
CA VAL A 253 0.22 -1.00 -13.31
C VAL A 253 1.29 -1.39 -14.33
N TYR A 254 2.22 -0.46 -14.59
CA TYR A 254 3.35 -0.69 -15.50
C TYR A 254 4.12 -1.96 -15.12
N GLN A 255 4.23 -2.88 -16.08
CA GLN A 255 4.70 -4.26 -15.86
C GLN A 255 6.07 -4.35 -15.17
N PRO A 256 7.09 -3.53 -15.50
CA PRO A 256 8.36 -3.55 -14.76
C PRO A 256 8.22 -3.28 -13.26
N ILE A 257 7.33 -2.37 -12.87
CA ILE A 257 7.06 -2.08 -11.45
C ILE A 257 6.43 -3.30 -10.79
N VAL A 258 5.44 -3.91 -11.44
CA VAL A 258 4.78 -5.14 -10.95
C VAL A 258 5.78 -6.28 -10.77
N VAL A 259 6.64 -6.53 -11.75
CA VAL A 259 7.67 -7.56 -11.69
C VAL A 259 8.63 -7.30 -10.53
N LYS A 260 9.08 -6.06 -10.37
CA LYS A 260 9.95 -5.66 -9.26
C LYS A 260 9.30 -5.94 -7.90
N GLU A 261 8.05 -5.52 -7.70
CA GLU A 261 7.32 -5.77 -6.44
C GLU A 261 7.09 -7.27 -6.19
N LEU A 262 6.73 -8.04 -7.22
CA LEU A 262 6.58 -9.50 -7.09
C LEU A 262 7.88 -10.21 -6.71
N LEU A 263 9.03 -9.77 -7.25
CA LEU A 263 10.34 -10.30 -6.90
C LEU A 263 10.72 -9.96 -5.44
N VAL A 264 10.39 -8.74 -4.99
CA VAL A 264 10.56 -8.31 -3.59
C VAL A 264 9.69 -9.17 -2.66
N LEU A 265 8.41 -9.37 -3.00
CA LEU A 265 7.47 -10.19 -2.22
C LEU A 265 7.84 -11.68 -2.20
N GLN A 266 8.49 -12.18 -3.24
CA GLN A 266 9.00 -13.55 -3.27
C GLN A 266 10.17 -13.77 -2.30
N GLY A 267 10.79 -12.70 -1.79
CA GLY A 267 11.88 -12.76 -0.81
C GLY A 267 13.25 -13.10 -1.41
N GLY A 268 13.42 -12.94 -2.72
CA GLY A 268 14.66 -13.25 -3.45
C GLY A 268 14.99 -14.75 -3.52
N PRO A 269 15.95 -15.14 -4.37
CA PRO A 269 16.42 -16.52 -4.42
C PRO A 269 17.02 -16.88 -3.05
N LYS A 270 16.56 -18.01 -2.50
CA LYS A 270 17.11 -18.63 -1.30
C LYS A 270 18.59 -18.86 -1.57
N GLN A 271 19.47 -17.97 -1.12
CA GLN A 271 20.90 -18.27 -1.09
C GLN A 271 21.00 -19.50 -0.19
N ALA A 272 21.28 -20.65 -0.81
CA ALA A 272 21.54 -21.88 -0.08
C ALA A 272 22.63 -21.53 0.94
N ALA A 273 22.30 -21.62 2.23
CA ALA A 273 23.34 -21.65 3.24
C ALA A 273 24.33 -22.73 2.81
N PRO A 274 25.65 -22.48 2.82
CA PRO A 274 26.60 -23.52 2.49
C PRO A 274 26.40 -24.67 3.48
N ALA A 275 26.03 -25.83 2.96
CA ALA A 275 25.96 -27.07 3.71
C ALA A 275 27.39 -27.41 4.15
N GLY A 276 27.74 -27.06 5.38
CA GLY A 276 29.08 -27.33 5.90
C GLY A 276 29.41 -26.53 7.15
N SER A 277 28.69 -26.76 8.25
CA SER A 277 29.27 -26.69 9.60
C SER A 277 28.29 -27.28 10.60
N SER A 278 28.52 -28.56 10.90
CA SER A 278 28.10 -29.20 12.13
C SER A 278 28.87 -28.59 13.31
N GLY A 279 28.14 -28.13 14.32
CA GLY A 279 28.66 -27.94 15.68
C GLY A 279 28.72 -26.49 16.17
N GLY A 280 28.16 -26.25 17.36
CA GLY A 280 28.53 -25.10 18.18
C GLY A 280 27.38 -24.13 18.48
N SER A 281 27.04 -24.04 19.76
CA SER A 281 26.06 -23.16 20.38
C SER A 281 26.28 -21.66 20.18
N GLY A 282 25.17 -20.91 20.18
CA GLY A 282 25.04 -19.62 20.87
C GLY A 282 25.87 -18.45 20.34
N GLY A 283 25.25 -17.62 19.49
CA GLY A 283 25.82 -16.33 19.08
C GLY A 283 24.88 -15.56 18.17
N SER A 284 23.98 -14.78 18.77
CA SER A 284 23.08 -13.84 18.08
C SER A 284 23.91 -12.71 17.43
N GLY A 285 24.34 -12.93 16.18
CA GLY A 285 25.07 -11.98 15.35
C GLY A 285 24.28 -11.63 14.09
N SER A 286 23.66 -10.45 14.10
CA SER A 286 22.81 -9.88 13.06
C SER A 286 23.47 -9.80 11.68
N ARG A 287 23.10 -10.74 10.80
CA ARG A 287 23.07 -10.56 9.32
C ARG A 287 21.80 -11.20 8.74
N ALA A 288 20.66 -10.91 9.37
CA ALA A 288 19.36 -11.45 8.97
C ALA A 288 18.94 -10.90 7.59
N GLY A 289 19.12 -11.72 6.55
CA GLY A 289 18.45 -11.53 5.27
C GLY A 289 16.94 -11.34 5.45
N LEU A 290 16.26 -10.77 4.46
CA LEU A 290 14.79 -10.82 4.38
C LEU A 290 14.34 -12.23 4.77
N GLY A 291 13.60 -12.37 5.88
CA GLY A 291 13.05 -13.66 6.29
C GLY A 291 12.36 -14.26 5.07
N SER A 292 12.65 -15.53 4.76
CA SER A 292 12.15 -16.14 3.54
C SER A 292 10.62 -16.05 3.52
N ALA A 293 10.05 -15.45 2.47
CA ALA A 293 8.62 -15.35 2.32
C ALA A 293 7.96 -16.74 2.46
N PRO A 294 6.75 -16.83 3.05
CA PRO A 294 6.05 -18.09 3.22
C PRO A 294 5.97 -18.90 1.92
N ALA A 295 6.02 -20.23 2.01
CA ALA A 295 6.04 -21.08 0.82
C ALA A 295 4.79 -20.93 -0.07
N TRP A 296 3.63 -20.58 0.51
CA TRP A 296 2.43 -20.26 -0.25
C TRP A 296 2.60 -18.97 -1.06
N LEU A 297 3.18 -17.93 -0.45
CA LEU A 297 3.40 -16.63 -1.10
C LEU A 297 4.45 -16.74 -2.20
N ARG A 298 5.55 -17.46 -1.95
CA ARG A 298 6.59 -17.69 -2.98
C ARG A 298 6.06 -18.40 -4.21
N ARG A 299 5.18 -19.39 -4.03
CA ARG A 299 4.50 -20.10 -5.13
C ARG A 299 3.53 -19.18 -5.88
N LEU A 300 2.78 -18.34 -5.16
CA LEU A 300 1.88 -17.36 -5.76
C LEU A 300 2.64 -16.29 -6.56
N CYS A 301 3.65 -15.65 -5.97
CA CYS A 301 4.47 -14.66 -6.68
C CYS A 301 5.15 -15.29 -7.89
N GLY A 302 5.68 -16.52 -7.76
CA GLY A 302 6.21 -17.28 -8.89
C GLY A 302 5.19 -17.48 -10.01
N ARG A 303 3.94 -17.86 -9.68
CA ARG A 303 2.84 -17.96 -10.64
C ARG A 303 2.60 -16.65 -11.37
N LEU A 304 2.42 -15.57 -10.62
CA LEU A 304 2.09 -14.25 -11.18
C LEU A 304 3.24 -13.73 -12.05
N LEU A 305 4.49 -13.93 -11.65
CA LEU A 305 5.68 -13.60 -12.44
C LEU A 305 5.70 -14.36 -13.76
N SER A 306 5.45 -15.67 -13.74
CA SER A 306 5.41 -16.49 -14.96
C SER A 306 4.28 -16.07 -15.89
N GLU A 307 3.08 -15.80 -15.35
CA GLU A 307 1.97 -15.27 -16.16
C GLU A 307 2.32 -13.94 -16.84
N ARG A 308 3.11 -13.07 -16.18
CA ARG A 308 3.59 -11.80 -16.76
C ARG A 308 4.71 -12.01 -17.76
N LEU A 309 5.63 -12.95 -17.52
CA LEU A 309 6.72 -13.27 -18.43
C LEU A 309 6.20 -13.83 -19.76
N MET A 310 5.13 -14.62 -19.72
CA MET A 310 4.51 -15.20 -20.91
C MET A 310 3.60 -14.23 -21.69
N GLN A 311 3.38 -13.00 -21.22
CA GLN A 311 2.68 -11.98 -22.00
C GLN A 311 3.55 -11.47 -23.16
N PRO A 312 2.96 -10.84 -24.20
CA PRO A 312 3.75 -10.11 -25.18
C PRO A 312 4.61 -9.03 -24.51
N ASN A 313 5.87 -8.92 -24.91
CA ASN A 313 6.89 -8.06 -24.29
C ASN A 313 7.14 -8.35 -22.80
N GLY A 314 6.73 -9.52 -22.30
CA GLY A 314 6.96 -9.94 -20.92
C GLY A 314 8.43 -10.07 -20.57
N VAL A 315 9.27 -10.57 -21.50
CA VAL A 315 10.73 -10.64 -21.32
C VAL A 315 11.31 -9.24 -21.15
N GLN A 316 10.93 -8.31 -22.04
CA GLN A 316 11.34 -6.92 -21.94
C GLN A 316 10.91 -6.29 -20.62
N GLY A 317 9.70 -6.59 -20.14
CA GLY A 317 9.22 -6.16 -18.82
C GLY A 317 10.12 -6.62 -17.67
N VAL A 318 10.59 -7.88 -17.71
CA VAL A 318 11.52 -8.42 -16.71
C VAL A 318 12.90 -7.80 -16.82
N VAL A 319 13.44 -7.68 -18.04
CA VAL A 319 14.73 -7.03 -18.31
C VAL A 319 14.72 -5.61 -17.76
N ARG A 320 13.68 -4.83 -18.08
CA ARG A 320 13.48 -3.47 -17.58
C ARG A 320 13.38 -3.42 -16.06
N ALA A 321 12.60 -4.30 -15.45
CA ALA A 321 12.42 -4.35 -14.00
C ALA A 321 13.75 -4.54 -13.23
N VAL A 322 14.66 -5.35 -13.80
CA VAL A 322 15.94 -5.68 -13.17
C VAL A 322 17.05 -4.69 -13.54
N LEU A 323 17.02 -4.13 -14.76
CA LEU A 323 18.09 -3.26 -15.29
C LEU A 323 17.83 -1.75 -15.14
N GLU A 324 16.59 -1.24 -15.24
CA GLU A 324 16.27 0.20 -15.29
C GLU A 324 16.46 0.96 -13.95
N GLY A 325 17.02 0.32 -12.92
CA GLY A 325 17.16 0.88 -11.58
C GLY A 325 18.58 1.16 -11.09
N GLY A 326 19.61 1.08 -11.96
CA GLY A 326 21.01 1.26 -11.55
C GLY A 326 21.75 2.34 -12.30
N THR A 327 22.57 3.11 -11.58
CA THR A 327 23.64 3.93 -12.16
C THR A 327 24.67 2.99 -12.79
N GLY A 328 24.75 2.94 -14.13
CA GLY A 328 25.54 1.96 -14.89
C GLY A 328 26.97 1.78 -14.37
N GLY A 329 27.24 0.62 -13.78
CA GLY A 329 28.50 0.26 -13.15
C GLY A 329 28.62 -1.27 -13.03
N GLU A 330 29.77 -1.80 -12.57
CA GLU A 330 30.14 -3.23 -12.54
C GLU A 330 29.09 -4.21 -11.93
N SER A 331 28.06 -3.68 -11.27
CA SER A 331 26.87 -4.42 -10.80
C SER A 331 25.95 -4.94 -11.91
N ASP A 332 26.17 -4.56 -13.17
CA ASP A 332 25.24 -4.87 -14.26
C ASP A 332 25.29 -6.33 -14.73
N TRP A 333 26.45 -7.01 -14.64
CA TRP A 333 26.50 -8.43 -15.01
C TRP A 333 25.71 -9.34 -14.04
N ARG A 334 25.68 -9.01 -12.74
CA ARG A 334 24.90 -9.75 -11.73
C ARG A 334 23.41 -9.59 -11.97
N LYS A 335 22.99 -8.44 -12.50
CA LYS A 335 21.60 -8.21 -12.92
C LYS A 335 21.28 -9.02 -14.16
N CYS A 336 22.18 -9.08 -15.15
CA CYS A 336 22.04 -9.96 -16.31
C CYS A 336 21.95 -11.44 -15.92
N ASP A 337 22.78 -11.90 -14.97
CA ASP A 337 22.71 -13.25 -14.42
C ASP A 337 21.38 -13.50 -13.69
N ALA A 338 20.86 -12.52 -12.93
CA ALA A 338 19.55 -12.62 -12.31
C ALA A 338 18.42 -12.75 -13.35
N VAL A 339 18.47 -11.95 -14.43
CA VAL A 339 17.52 -12.09 -15.55
C VAL A 339 17.64 -13.48 -16.18
N ALA A 340 18.85 -13.95 -16.48
CA ALA A 340 19.07 -15.27 -17.06
C ALA A 340 18.47 -16.38 -16.17
N ARG A 341 18.68 -16.32 -14.85
CA ARG A 341 18.10 -17.28 -13.90
C ARG A 341 16.57 -17.24 -13.88
N ILE A 342 15.96 -16.06 -14.01
CA ILE A 342 14.49 -15.92 -14.10
C ILE A 342 13.99 -16.56 -15.40
N LEU A 343 14.65 -16.31 -16.53
CA LEU A 343 14.24 -16.82 -17.84
C LEU A 343 14.44 -18.34 -17.99
N VAL A 344 15.51 -18.88 -17.43
CA VAL A 344 15.81 -20.33 -17.47
C VAL A 344 14.90 -21.12 -16.51
N ALA A 345 14.36 -20.48 -15.47
CA ALA A 345 13.47 -21.12 -14.52
C ALA A 345 12.08 -21.39 -15.13
N CYS A 346 11.96 -22.54 -15.80
CA CYS A 346 10.71 -23.00 -16.38
C CYS A 346 9.63 -23.14 -15.27
N PRO A 347 8.46 -22.48 -15.43
CA PRO A 347 7.44 -22.51 -14.41
C PRO A 347 6.77 -23.88 -14.32
N GLN A 348 6.49 -24.33 -13.09
CA GLN A 348 5.78 -25.60 -12.80
C GLN A 348 4.37 -25.69 -13.40
N GLN A 349 3.88 -24.60 -13.99
CA GLN A 349 2.54 -24.45 -14.54
C GLN A 349 2.53 -24.49 -16.06
N SER A 350 3.72 -24.49 -16.68
CA SER A 350 3.85 -24.76 -18.11
C SER A 350 3.59 -26.24 -18.36
N THR A 351 2.86 -26.53 -19.45
CA THR A 351 2.55 -27.90 -19.88
C THR A 351 3.79 -28.63 -20.38
N SER A 352 4.75 -27.89 -20.95
CA SER A 352 6.07 -28.39 -21.34
C SER A 352 7.10 -27.25 -21.36
N ALA A 353 8.38 -27.61 -21.26
CA ALA A 353 9.48 -26.66 -21.41
C ALA A 353 9.49 -26.03 -22.82
N ASP A 354 9.16 -26.82 -23.85
CA ASP A 354 9.12 -26.35 -25.24
C ASP A 354 8.06 -25.26 -25.45
N ALA A 355 6.86 -25.44 -24.89
CA ALA A 355 5.78 -24.46 -24.95
C ALA A 355 6.12 -23.16 -24.20
N TYR A 356 6.94 -23.26 -23.15
CA TYR A 356 7.44 -22.08 -22.44
C TYR A 356 8.48 -21.34 -23.28
N PHE A 357 9.52 -22.04 -23.77
CA PHE A 357 10.58 -21.42 -24.57
C PHE A 357 10.08 -20.90 -25.92
N SER A 358 9.08 -21.52 -26.53
CA SER A 358 8.46 -21.00 -27.76
C SER A 358 7.82 -19.63 -27.57
N ASN A 359 7.35 -19.31 -26.36
CA ASN A 359 6.74 -18.01 -26.04
C ASN A 359 7.77 -16.96 -25.59
N VAL A 360 8.85 -17.39 -24.93
CA VAL A 360 9.85 -16.49 -24.32
C VAL A 360 10.97 -16.13 -25.30
N CYS A 361 11.49 -17.08 -26.07
CA CYS A 361 12.64 -16.86 -26.95
C CYS A 361 12.43 -15.82 -28.08
N PRO A 362 11.22 -15.65 -28.66
CA PRO A 362 11.02 -14.65 -29.72
C PRO A 362 10.99 -13.19 -29.26
N GLN A 363 10.94 -12.90 -27.95
CA GLN A 363 10.77 -11.57 -27.36
C GLN A 363 12.10 -10.90 -26.98
#